data_AF-A0A380U8S4-F1
#
_entry.id   AF-A0A380U8S4-F1
#
_cell.length_a   1.000
_cell.length_b   1.000
_cell.length_c   1.000
_cell.angle_alpha   90.00
_cell.angle_beta   90.00
_cell.angle_gamma   90.00
#
_symmetry.space_group_name_H-M   'P 1'
#
loop_
_entity.id
_entity.type
_entity.pdbx_description
1 polymer ?
#
loop_
_entity_poly.entity_id
_entity_poly.type
_entity_poly.pdbx_seq_one_letter_code
_entity_poly.pdbx_strand_id
1 'polypeptide(L)'
;MAFRADEAAKDGRDSAEKYLLSRLTDLSPHDQANSRMVLMDLFDELGPVIYCYPSWHPLVSDKRVDYDLTSPSKECGYRGLDHTVYFANGFITCPYDDGQKVLDSVAELKPNPVADITAERLNVRFYASSATPILVRCNWLKPLSKDGTIPLSIAVPLLLENELPEWRTSQVGETWDSMSSYFLGKPHGKRSSLFVNQETGQGIKKIWESLINTGMFGPVMIRP
;
A
#
# COMPACT_ATOMS: atom_id res chain seq x y z
N MET A 1 21.98 -8.02 -3.59
CA MET A 1 21.45 -7.78 -4.95
C MET A 1 20.70 -6.47 -4.96
N ALA A 2 20.87 -5.68 -6.02
CA ALA A 2 20.06 -4.49 -6.23
C ALA A 2 18.59 -4.91 -6.40
N PHE A 3 17.66 -4.13 -5.86
CA PHE A 3 16.25 -4.36 -6.09
C PHE A 3 15.95 -4.15 -7.58
N ARG A 4 15.30 -5.12 -8.22
CA ARG A 4 14.92 -5.03 -9.64
C ARG A 4 13.49 -4.50 -9.72
N ALA A 5 13.35 -3.19 -9.53
CA ALA A 5 12.04 -2.54 -9.46
C ALA A 5 11.22 -2.77 -10.75
N ASP A 6 11.85 -2.70 -11.92
CA ASP A 6 11.17 -2.88 -13.21
C ASP A 6 10.64 -4.31 -13.40
N GLU A 7 11.41 -5.32 -13.01
CA GLU A 7 10.97 -6.73 -13.05
C GLU A 7 9.80 -6.94 -12.09
N ALA A 8 9.90 -6.43 -10.86
CA ALA A 8 8.86 -6.55 -9.86
C ALA A 8 7.55 -5.83 -10.29
N ALA A 9 7.66 -4.65 -10.91
CA ALA A 9 6.52 -3.91 -11.42
C ALA A 9 5.85 -4.64 -12.59
N LYS A 10 6.64 -5.23 -13.49
CA LYS A 10 6.14 -6.03 -14.61
C LYS A 10 5.42 -7.30 -14.13
N ASP A 11 6.04 -8.05 -13.23
CA ASP A 11 5.45 -9.27 -12.66
C ASP A 11 4.13 -8.96 -11.93
N GLY A 12 4.08 -7.85 -11.20
CA GLY A 12 2.87 -7.36 -10.55
C GLY A 12 1.77 -7.01 -11.55
N ARG A 13 2.10 -6.32 -12.64
CA ARG A 13 1.17 -5.98 -13.73
C ARG A 13 0.56 -7.24 -14.38
N ASP A 14 1.41 -8.19 -14.76
CA ASP A 14 0.98 -9.45 -15.38
C ASP A 14 0.07 -10.26 -14.43
N SER A 15 0.42 -10.28 -13.13
CA SER A 15 -0.38 -10.94 -12.10
C SER A 15 -1.76 -10.30 -11.93
N ALA A 16 -1.82 -8.97 -11.85
CA ALA A 16 -3.06 -8.22 -11.70
C ALA A 16 -3.96 -8.35 -12.93
N GLU A 17 -3.41 -8.26 -14.14
CA GLU A 17 -4.17 -8.46 -15.38
C GLU A 17 -4.79 -9.87 -15.41
N LYS A 18 -3.99 -10.89 -15.11
CA LYS A 18 -4.48 -12.26 -15.02
C LYS A 18 -5.58 -12.40 -13.96
N TYR A 19 -5.38 -11.83 -12.77
CA TYR A 19 -6.34 -11.96 -11.68
C TYR A 19 -7.69 -11.29 -11.99
N LEU A 20 -7.65 -10.06 -12.53
CA LEU A 20 -8.85 -9.25 -12.74
C LEU A 20 -9.58 -9.58 -14.05
N LEU A 21 -8.89 -10.08 -15.09
CA LEU A 21 -9.52 -10.25 -16.42
C LEU A 21 -9.78 -11.71 -16.81
N SER A 22 -8.99 -12.68 -16.32
CA SER A 22 -9.04 -14.07 -16.85
C SER A 22 -10.37 -14.79 -16.66
N ARG A 23 -11.20 -14.33 -15.72
CA ARG A 23 -12.48 -14.94 -15.34
C ARG A 23 -13.68 -14.28 -16.03
N LEU A 24 -13.47 -13.23 -16.81
CA LEU A 24 -14.53 -12.46 -17.47
C LEU A 24 -14.95 -13.08 -18.82
N THR A 25 -15.10 -14.41 -18.86
CA THR A 25 -15.32 -15.18 -20.09
C THR A 25 -16.72 -15.01 -20.67
N ASP A 26 -17.67 -14.53 -19.87
CA ASP A 26 -19.07 -14.34 -20.20
C ASP A 26 -19.41 -12.92 -20.72
N LEU A 27 -18.43 -12.00 -20.68
CA LEU A 27 -18.59 -10.65 -21.20
C LEU A 27 -18.50 -10.60 -22.73
N SER A 28 -19.12 -9.58 -23.32
CA SER A 28 -18.96 -9.30 -24.75
C SER A 28 -17.51 -8.91 -25.08
N PRO A 29 -17.04 -9.11 -26.32
CA PRO A 29 -15.70 -8.66 -26.73
C PRO A 29 -15.47 -7.16 -26.51
N HIS A 30 -16.53 -6.35 -26.64
CA HIS A 30 -16.46 -4.91 -26.39
C HIS A 30 -16.24 -4.60 -24.90
N ASP A 31 -17.00 -5.24 -24.02
CA ASP A 31 -16.89 -5.01 -22.57
C ASP A 31 -15.56 -5.55 -22.01
N GLN A 32 -15.07 -6.67 -22.55
CA GLN A 32 -13.73 -7.19 -22.22
C GLN A 32 -12.64 -6.20 -22.63
N ALA A 33 -12.73 -5.65 -23.85
CA ALA A 33 -11.77 -4.66 -24.33
C ALA A 33 -11.82 -3.37 -23.50
N ASN A 34 -13.02 -2.89 -23.14
CA ASN A 34 -13.21 -1.73 -22.29
C ASN A 34 -12.62 -1.95 -20.88
N SER A 35 -12.90 -3.11 -20.27
CA SER A 35 -12.34 -3.47 -18.96
C SER A 35 -10.82 -3.53 -19.00
N ARG A 36 -10.23 -4.13 -20.05
CA ARG A 36 -8.78 -4.13 -20.24
C ARG A 36 -8.21 -2.72 -20.38
N MET A 37 -8.84 -1.87 -21.20
CA MET A 37 -8.40 -0.48 -21.40
C MET A 37 -8.38 0.31 -20.09
N VAL A 38 -9.48 0.25 -19.33
CA VAL A 38 -9.56 0.90 -18.01
C VAL A 38 -8.49 0.37 -17.06
N LEU A 39 -8.21 -0.94 -17.06
CA LEU A 39 -7.13 -1.48 -16.23
C LEU A 39 -5.75 -0.94 -16.62
N MET A 40 -5.50 -0.71 -17.91
CA MET A 40 -4.24 -0.10 -18.37
C MET A 40 -4.10 1.33 -17.87
N ASP A 41 -5.16 2.13 -17.97
CA ASP A 41 -5.17 3.51 -17.45
C ASP A 41 -4.92 3.54 -15.93
N LEU A 42 -5.49 2.57 -15.20
CA LEU A 42 -5.28 2.44 -13.75
C LEU A 42 -3.86 2.04 -13.37
N PHE A 43 -3.12 1.28 -14.20
CA PHE A 43 -1.69 1.04 -13.96
C PHE A 43 -0.88 2.33 -14.05
N ASP A 44 -1.21 3.18 -15.02
CA ASP A 44 -0.49 4.44 -15.22
C ASP A 44 -0.84 5.46 -14.12
N GLU A 45 -2.08 5.45 -13.65
CA GLU A 45 -2.55 6.37 -12.61
C GLU A 45 -2.16 5.96 -11.18
N LEU A 46 -2.35 4.68 -10.82
CA LEU A 46 -2.11 4.21 -9.46
C LEU A 46 -0.67 3.77 -9.22
N GLY A 47 0.11 3.63 -10.29
CA GLY A 47 1.48 3.14 -10.24
C GLY A 47 1.57 1.61 -10.15
N PRO A 48 2.73 1.07 -9.74
CA PRO A 48 2.98 -0.36 -9.84
C PRO A 48 2.16 -1.16 -8.83
N VAL A 49 1.89 -2.42 -9.17
CA VAL A 49 1.21 -3.38 -8.29
C VAL A 49 2.13 -3.79 -7.14
N ILE A 50 1.57 -3.87 -5.95
CA ILE A 50 2.28 -4.18 -4.70
C ILE A 50 1.60 -5.34 -3.97
N TYR A 51 2.33 -5.98 -3.07
CA TYR A 51 1.79 -7.06 -2.23
C TYR A 51 1.33 -6.56 -0.86
N CYS A 52 2.07 -5.62 -0.27
CA CYS A 52 1.70 -4.98 0.98
C CYS A 52 2.30 -3.58 1.07
N TYR A 53 1.59 -2.68 1.74
CA TYR A 53 2.03 -1.31 1.97
C TYR A 53 3.05 -1.25 3.11
N PRO A 54 3.87 -0.19 3.17
CA PRO A 54 4.53 0.20 4.39
C PRO A 54 3.51 0.44 5.51
N SER A 55 3.84 0.10 6.77
CA SER A 55 2.94 0.28 7.92
C SER A 55 2.50 1.73 8.13
N TRP A 56 3.34 2.67 7.70
CA TRP A 56 3.10 4.10 7.78
C TRP A 56 2.30 4.68 6.60
N HIS A 57 1.94 3.87 5.60
CA HIS A 57 1.27 4.37 4.39
C HIS A 57 -0.18 4.82 4.69
N PRO A 58 -0.69 5.93 4.10
CA PRO A 58 -2.02 6.45 4.39
C PRO A 58 -3.16 5.42 4.23
N LEU A 59 -3.04 4.52 3.25
CA LEU A 59 -4.03 3.45 3.02
C LEU A 59 -4.12 2.41 4.14
N VAL A 60 -3.21 2.40 5.11
CA VAL A 60 -3.24 1.49 6.28
C VAL A 60 -3.04 2.22 7.61
N SER A 61 -2.94 3.56 7.60
CA SER A 61 -2.57 4.35 8.79
C SER A 61 -3.71 4.58 9.79
N ASP A 62 -4.99 4.41 9.41
CA ASP A 62 -6.12 4.47 10.37
C ASP A 62 -6.21 3.19 11.21
N LYS A 63 -5.10 2.82 11.86
CA LYS A 63 -4.97 1.63 12.70
C LYS A 63 -5.99 1.67 13.85
N ARG A 64 -6.75 0.58 14.01
CA ARG A 64 -7.77 0.37 15.07
C ARG A 64 -7.41 -0.79 16.00
N VAL A 65 -6.17 -1.25 15.92
CA VAL A 65 -5.56 -2.37 16.65
C VAL A 65 -4.19 -1.95 17.20
N ASP A 66 -3.55 -2.81 17.98
CA ASP A 66 -2.26 -2.55 18.64
C ASP A 66 -1.03 -3.12 17.89
N TYR A 67 -1.22 -3.60 16.65
CA TYR A 67 -0.15 -4.11 15.80
C TYR A 67 -0.14 -3.46 14.41
N ASP A 68 1.01 -3.50 13.73
CA ASP A 68 1.15 -2.88 12.42
C ASP A 68 0.37 -3.59 11.32
N LEU A 69 -0.30 -2.79 10.50
CA LEU A 69 -1.07 -3.24 9.35
C LEU A 69 -0.31 -2.89 8.07
N THR A 70 -0.24 -3.85 7.16
CA THR A 70 0.42 -3.66 5.86
C THR A 70 -0.55 -3.93 4.69
N SER A 71 -1.83 -4.15 4.98
CA SER A 71 -2.87 -4.38 3.98
C SER A 71 -4.19 -3.75 4.43
N PRO A 72 -4.93 -3.12 3.52
CA PRO A 72 -6.29 -2.63 3.78
C PRO A 72 -7.19 -3.73 4.33
N SER A 73 -7.82 -3.48 5.48
CA SER A 73 -8.71 -4.42 6.16
C SER A 73 -9.67 -3.65 7.08
N LYS A 74 -10.57 -4.38 7.75
CA LYS A 74 -11.46 -3.81 8.77
C LYS A 74 -10.69 -3.20 9.94
N GLU A 75 -9.47 -3.67 10.19
CA GLU A 75 -8.60 -3.22 11.29
C GLU A 75 -7.97 -1.86 11.00
N CYS A 76 -7.93 -1.43 9.73
CA CYS A 76 -7.63 -0.05 9.32
C CYS A 76 -8.84 0.66 8.68
N GLY A 77 -10.05 0.18 8.97
CA GLY A 77 -11.30 0.89 8.67
C GLY A 77 -12.06 0.45 7.42
N TYR A 78 -11.47 -0.32 6.52
CA TYR A 78 -12.13 -0.71 5.28
C TYR A 78 -13.10 -1.88 5.49
N ARG A 79 -14.34 -1.73 5.00
CA ARG A 79 -15.38 -2.76 5.10
C ARG A 79 -15.85 -3.19 3.72
N GLY A 80 -16.23 -4.46 3.58
CA GLY A 80 -16.75 -4.99 2.32
C GLY A 80 -15.69 -5.22 1.24
N LEU A 81 -14.40 -5.24 1.60
CA LEU A 81 -13.33 -5.62 0.67
C LEU A 81 -13.47 -7.11 0.29
N ASP A 82 -13.35 -7.37 -1.01
CA ASP A 82 -13.24 -8.70 -1.59
C ASP A 82 -12.39 -8.66 -2.86
N HIS A 83 -11.71 -9.76 -3.18
CA HIS A 83 -10.90 -9.90 -4.41
C HIS A 83 -10.04 -8.66 -4.73
N THR A 84 -9.23 -8.25 -3.76
CA THR A 84 -8.52 -6.97 -3.80
C THR A 84 -7.14 -7.08 -4.46
N VAL A 85 -6.81 -6.12 -5.31
CA VAL A 85 -5.48 -5.92 -5.91
C VAL A 85 -4.94 -4.57 -5.46
N TYR A 86 -3.70 -4.53 -4.96
CA TYR A 86 -3.08 -3.34 -4.43
C TYR A 86 -2.09 -2.71 -5.42
N PHE A 87 -2.05 -1.38 -5.43
CA PHE A 87 -1.16 -0.54 -6.22
C PHE A 87 -0.44 0.43 -5.27
N ALA A 88 0.65 1.04 -5.70
CA ALA A 88 1.39 1.99 -4.86
C ALA A 88 0.50 3.14 -4.33
N ASN A 89 -0.41 3.65 -5.15
CA ASN A 89 -1.27 4.80 -4.82
C ASN A 89 -2.77 4.46 -4.74
N GLY A 90 -3.14 3.20 -4.50
CA GLY A 90 -4.55 2.82 -4.41
C GLY A 90 -4.78 1.32 -4.49
N PHE A 91 -6.04 0.92 -4.48
CA PHE A 91 -6.40 -0.47 -4.69
C PHE A 91 -7.75 -0.62 -5.37
N ILE A 92 -7.93 -1.77 -6.00
CA ILE A 92 -9.20 -2.17 -6.63
C ILE A 92 -9.73 -3.36 -5.84
N THR A 93 -10.99 -3.30 -5.44
CA THR A 93 -11.69 -4.41 -4.78
C THR A 93 -12.97 -4.74 -5.55
N CYS A 94 -13.32 -6.02 -5.63
CA CYS A 94 -14.45 -6.51 -6.44
C CYS A 94 -15.46 -7.27 -5.57
N PRO A 95 -16.21 -6.60 -4.68
CA PRO A 95 -17.30 -7.23 -3.93
C PRO A 95 -18.44 -7.70 -4.83
N TYR A 96 -19.18 -8.70 -4.35
CA TYR A 96 -20.40 -9.22 -5.00
C TYR A 96 -21.69 -8.49 -4.58
N ASP A 97 -21.58 -7.41 -3.80
CA ASP A 97 -22.68 -6.49 -3.52
C ASP A 97 -22.52 -5.19 -4.35
N ASP A 98 -23.25 -4.13 -3.99
CA ASP A 98 -23.18 -2.83 -4.67
C ASP A 98 -21.91 -2.02 -4.32
N GLY A 99 -21.03 -2.57 -3.48
CA GLY A 99 -19.81 -1.94 -3.00
C GLY A 99 -20.02 -0.71 -2.10
N GLN A 100 -21.26 -0.43 -1.66
CA GLN A 100 -21.54 0.76 -0.86
C GLN A 100 -20.79 0.73 0.48
N LYS A 101 -20.63 -0.45 1.08
CA LYS A 101 -19.84 -0.62 2.33
C LYS A 101 -18.40 -0.13 2.18
N VAL A 102 -17.80 -0.29 1.00
CA VAL A 102 -16.43 0.17 0.72
C VAL A 102 -16.42 1.70 0.67
N LEU A 103 -17.34 2.30 -0.08
CA LEU A 103 -17.46 3.76 -0.19
C LEU A 103 -17.71 4.43 1.17
N ASP A 104 -18.66 3.90 1.94
CA ASP A 104 -18.98 4.39 3.28
C ASP A 104 -17.76 4.28 4.18
N SER A 105 -17.03 3.15 4.12
CA SER A 105 -15.84 2.96 4.94
C SER A 105 -14.72 3.94 4.60
N VAL A 106 -14.59 4.33 3.33
CA VAL A 106 -13.60 5.34 2.89
C VAL A 106 -14.00 6.73 3.37
N ALA A 107 -15.28 7.08 3.30
CA ALA A 107 -15.79 8.35 3.84
C ALA A 107 -15.66 8.45 5.38
N GLU A 108 -15.63 7.32 6.09
CA GLU A 108 -15.45 7.23 7.54
C GLU A 108 -13.97 7.23 7.98
N LEU A 109 -13.00 7.18 7.05
CA LEU A 109 -11.58 7.17 7.41
C LEU A 109 -11.17 8.45 8.14
N LYS A 110 -10.25 8.32 9.08
CA LYS A 110 -9.64 9.50 9.72
C LYS A 110 -8.89 10.33 8.67
N PRO A 111 -9.02 11.66 8.68
CA PRO A 111 -8.24 12.53 7.80
C PRO A 111 -6.74 12.32 7.95
N ASN A 112 -6.02 12.28 6.84
CA ASN A 112 -4.57 12.18 6.82
C ASN A 112 -3.95 13.51 6.33
N PRO A 113 -2.96 14.08 7.03
CA PRO A 113 -2.42 15.41 6.68
C PRO A 113 -1.60 15.45 5.38
N VAL A 114 -1.26 14.29 4.79
CA VAL A 114 -0.42 14.23 3.58
C VAL A 114 -1.09 13.53 2.40
N ALA A 115 -2.29 12.97 2.56
CA ALA A 115 -3.03 12.32 1.49
C ALA A 115 -4.54 12.44 1.67
N ASP A 116 -5.25 12.55 0.56
CA ASP A 116 -6.70 12.40 0.49
C ASP A 116 -7.06 11.02 -0.08
N ILE A 117 -7.98 10.31 0.58
CA ILE A 117 -8.38 8.95 0.18
C ILE A 117 -9.81 9.01 -0.36
N THR A 118 -9.97 8.66 -1.62
CA THR A 118 -11.27 8.70 -2.31
C THR A 118 -11.64 7.32 -2.82
N ALA A 119 -12.94 7.11 -3.06
CA ALA A 119 -13.41 5.86 -3.66
C ALA A 119 -14.54 6.09 -4.66
N GLU A 120 -14.54 5.29 -5.72
CA GLU A 120 -15.53 5.36 -6.78
C GLU A 120 -15.87 3.96 -7.33
N ARG A 121 -17.08 3.83 -7.86
CA ARG A 121 -17.50 2.64 -8.62
C ARG A 121 -16.95 2.74 -10.03
N LEU A 122 -16.34 1.68 -10.52
CA LEU A 122 -15.92 1.62 -11.90
C LEU A 122 -17.05 1.12 -12.79
N ASN A 123 -17.23 1.78 -13.94
CA ASN A 123 -18.21 1.37 -14.96
C ASN A 123 -17.63 0.29 -15.90
N VAL A 124 -16.96 -0.71 -15.32
CA VAL A 124 -16.40 -1.88 -16.01
C VAL A 124 -16.55 -3.11 -15.11
N ARG A 125 -16.13 -4.28 -15.60
CA ARG A 125 -16.11 -5.50 -14.82
C ARG A 125 -14.69 -5.95 -14.58
N PHE A 126 -14.42 -6.36 -13.35
CA PHE A 126 -13.19 -6.99 -12.93
C PHE A 126 -13.50 -8.17 -12.04
N TYR A 127 -12.64 -9.18 -12.10
CA TYR A 127 -12.69 -10.45 -11.39
C TYR A 127 -13.87 -11.37 -11.74
N ALA A 128 -15.11 -10.85 -11.73
CA ALA A 128 -16.31 -11.57 -12.12
C ALA A 128 -17.32 -10.59 -12.73
N SER A 129 -18.15 -11.06 -13.65
CA SER A 129 -19.21 -10.24 -14.27
C SER A 129 -20.27 -9.76 -13.28
N SER A 130 -20.49 -10.52 -12.20
CA SER A 130 -21.41 -10.19 -11.11
C SER A 130 -20.79 -9.29 -10.04
N ALA A 131 -19.47 -9.06 -10.06
CA ALA A 131 -18.83 -8.20 -9.08
C ALA A 131 -18.96 -6.71 -9.47
N THR A 132 -18.93 -5.85 -8.45
CA THR A 132 -18.93 -4.38 -8.59
C THR A 132 -17.54 -3.86 -8.25
N PRO A 133 -16.70 -3.54 -9.24
CA PRO A 133 -15.36 -3.05 -8.94
C PRO A 133 -15.40 -1.66 -8.31
N ILE A 134 -14.79 -1.53 -7.14
CA ILE A 134 -14.58 -0.28 -6.43
C ILE A 134 -13.11 0.06 -6.49
N LEU A 135 -12.82 1.28 -6.92
CA LEU A 135 -11.50 1.85 -6.93
C LEU A 135 -11.34 2.75 -5.71
N VAL A 136 -10.29 2.52 -4.93
CA VAL A 136 -9.86 3.41 -3.85
C VAL A 136 -8.54 4.04 -4.23
N ARG A 137 -8.45 5.37 -4.15
CA ARG A 137 -7.28 6.17 -4.53
C ARG A 137 -6.66 6.81 -3.32
N CYS A 138 -5.33 6.91 -3.32
CA CYS A 138 -4.55 7.70 -2.37
C CYS A 138 -3.92 8.87 -3.12
N ASN A 139 -4.50 10.06 -2.98
CA ASN A 139 -4.04 11.28 -3.62
C ASN A 139 -3.08 12.02 -2.69
N TRP A 140 -1.79 11.97 -2.99
CA TRP A 140 -0.78 12.68 -2.20
C TRP A 140 -0.95 14.19 -2.31
N LEU A 141 -1.07 14.87 -1.16
CA LEU A 141 -1.22 16.34 -1.08
C LEU A 141 0.12 17.06 -1.23
N LYS A 142 1.22 16.35 -1.00
CA LYS A 142 2.59 16.84 -1.16
C LYS A 142 3.23 16.22 -2.41
N PRO A 143 4.11 16.95 -3.11
CA PRO A 143 4.74 16.44 -4.31
C PRO A 143 5.62 15.21 -3.99
N LEU A 144 5.50 14.20 -4.84
CA LEU A 144 6.39 13.04 -4.85
C LEU A 144 7.74 13.39 -5.49
N SER A 145 8.70 12.47 -5.37
CA SER A 145 9.99 12.57 -6.04
C SER A 145 9.81 12.51 -7.57
N LYS A 146 10.83 12.95 -8.33
CA LYS A 146 10.78 12.96 -9.80
C LYS A 146 10.58 11.57 -10.43
N ASP A 147 10.99 10.54 -9.72
CA ASP A 147 10.83 9.12 -10.08
C ASP A 147 9.48 8.53 -9.62
N GLY A 148 8.58 9.35 -9.06
CA GLY A 148 7.30 8.93 -8.52
C GLY A 148 7.36 8.32 -7.12
N THR A 149 8.53 8.22 -6.49
CA THR A 149 8.67 7.65 -5.15
C THR A 149 8.38 8.66 -4.04
N ILE A 150 7.98 8.16 -2.87
CA ILE A 150 7.67 8.97 -1.69
C ILE A 150 8.99 9.52 -1.12
N PRO A 151 9.17 10.85 -1.03
CA PRO A 151 10.39 11.45 -0.50
C PRO A 151 10.51 11.25 1.02
N LEU A 152 11.74 11.29 1.52
CA LEU A 152 12.08 11.20 2.95
C LEU A 152 11.29 12.19 3.83
N SER A 153 11.02 13.39 3.32
CA SER A 153 10.27 14.44 4.01
C SER A 153 8.80 14.12 4.23
N ILE A 154 8.26 13.10 3.57
CA ILE A 154 6.91 12.56 3.79
C ILE A 154 6.99 11.25 4.57
N ALA A 155 7.86 10.32 4.16
CA ALA A 155 7.94 8.99 4.76
C ALA A 155 8.35 9.02 6.24
N VAL A 156 9.32 9.86 6.62
CA VAL A 156 9.82 9.90 8.00
C VAL A 156 8.78 10.39 9.00
N PRO A 157 8.09 11.53 8.79
CA PRO A 157 7.03 11.94 9.71
C PRO A 157 5.97 10.85 9.93
N LEU A 158 5.47 10.24 8.85
CA LEU A 158 4.48 9.16 8.95
C LEU A 158 5.01 7.94 9.71
N LEU A 159 6.25 7.53 9.43
CA LEU A 159 6.89 6.43 10.14
C LEU A 159 7.05 6.74 11.63
N LEU A 160 7.49 7.95 11.98
CA LEU A 160 7.67 8.34 13.37
C LEU A 160 6.33 8.43 14.12
N GLU A 161 5.26 8.93 13.45
CA GLU A 161 3.91 8.94 14.01
C GLU A 161 3.39 7.52 14.28
N ASN A 162 3.74 6.54 13.44
CA ASN A 162 3.38 5.13 13.65
C ASN A 162 4.23 4.45 14.75
N GLU A 163 5.56 4.58 14.68
CA GLU A 163 6.49 3.75 15.46
C GLU A 163 6.88 4.35 16.81
N LEU A 164 6.97 5.68 16.93
CA LEU A 164 7.40 6.28 18.21
C LEU A 164 6.48 5.88 19.36
N PRO A 165 5.14 5.84 19.23
CA PRO A 165 4.28 5.47 20.36
C PRO A 165 4.63 4.14 21.04
N GLU A 166 5.21 3.19 20.29
CA GLU A 166 5.58 1.85 20.74
C GLU A 166 6.70 1.83 21.79
N TRP A 167 7.44 2.92 22.01
CA TRP A 167 8.46 2.98 23.07
C TRP A 167 7.88 2.71 24.47
N ARG A 168 6.57 2.94 24.64
CA ARG A 168 5.87 2.75 25.92
C ARG A 168 5.64 1.28 26.28
N THR A 169 5.59 0.42 25.27
CA THR A 169 5.15 -0.98 25.38
C THR A 169 6.22 -1.96 24.91
N SER A 170 7.13 -1.51 24.04
CA SER A 170 8.22 -2.31 23.49
C SER A 170 9.16 -2.78 24.58
N GLN A 171 9.60 -4.04 24.44
CA GLN A 171 10.59 -4.64 25.32
C GLN A 171 11.97 -4.74 24.65
N VAL A 172 12.03 -4.55 23.34
CA VAL A 172 13.26 -4.65 22.54
C VAL A 172 13.25 -3.62 21.42
N GLY A 173 14.43 -3.13 21.05
CA GLY A 173 14.65 -2.38 19.83
C GLY A 173 14.82 -3.32 18.64
N GLU A 174 13.79 -3.43 17.79
CA GLU A 174 13.85 -4.23 16.57
C GLU A 174 14.83 -3.61 15.56
N THR A 175 15.62 -4.44 14.89
CA THR A 175 16.65 -3.96 13.95
C THR A 175 16.07 -3.57 12.60
N TRP A 176 16.85 -2.88 11.77
CA TRP A 176 16.49 -2.66 10.36
C TRP A 176 16.15 -3.96 9.63
N ASP A 177 16.90 -5.03 9.89
CA ASP A 177 16.73 -6.28 9.16
C ASP A 177 15.40 -6.97 9.49
N SER A 178 14.87 -6.80 10.71
CA SER A 178 13.54 -7.27 11.08
C SER A 178 12.41 -6.34 10.64
N MET A 179 12.63 -5.02 10.66
CA MET A 179 11.59 -4.03 10.36
C MET A 179 11.51 -3.56 8.91
N SER A 180 12.54 -3.80 8.10
CA SER A 180 12.63 -3.23 6.74
C SER A 180 11.43 -3.56 5.85
N SER A 181 10.81 -4.73 6.00
CA SER A 181 9.60 -5.10 5.25
C SER A 181 8.38 -4.27 5.63
N TYR A 182 8.24 -3.89 6.90
CA TYR A 182 7.18 -2.99 7.37
C TYR A 182 7.43 -1.55 6.93
N PHE A 183 8.70 -1.12 6.86
CA PHE A 183 9.02 0.25 6.46
C PHE A 183 9.05 0.47 4.95
N LEU A 184 9.32 -0.58 4.17
CA LEU A 184 9.45 -0.48 2.71
C LEU A 184 8.21 -1.02 1.97
N GLY A 185 7.33 -1.77 2.65
CA GLY A 185 6.29 -2.55 1.99
C GLY A 185 6.87 -3.69 1.15
N LYS A 186 6.05 -4.31 0.31
CA LYS A 186 6.48 -5.37 -0.62
C LYS A 186 5.92 -5.14 -2.02
N PRO A 187 6.71 -5.43 -3.08
CA PRO A 187 8.08 -5.92 -3.07
C PRO A 187 9.14 -4.87 -2.70
N HIS A 188 10.25 -5.30 -2.09
CA HIS A 188 11.35 -4.44 -1.71
C HIS A 188 12.71 -5.13 -1.85
N GLY A 189 13.78 -4.33 -1.94
CA GLY A 189 15.14 -4.78 -1.71
C GLY A 189 15.63 -4.36 -0.34
N LYS A 190 16.95 -4.27 -0.18
CA LYS A 190 17.56 -3.98 1.14
C LYS A 190 17.23 -2.59 1.69
N ARG A 191 17.06 -1.59 0.80
CA ARG A 191 16.94 -0.15 1.15
C ARG A 191 16.10 0.65 0.14
N SER A 192 15.27 -0.02 -0.63
CA SER A 192 14.41 0.60 -1.64
C SER A 192 13.24 -0.34 -1.93
N SER A 193 12.15 0.22 -2.43
CA SER A 193 10.96 -0.53 -2.85
C SER A 193 10.26 0.21 -3.98
N LEU A 194 9.06 -0.24 -4.34
CA LEU A 194 8.18 0.50 -5.24
C LEU A 194 7.59 1.78 -4.62
N PHE A 195 7.77 1.99 -3.32
CA PHE A 195 7.32 3.19 -2.60
C PHE A 195 8.42 4.22 -2.44
N VAL A 196 9.65 3.78 -2.14
CA VAL A 196 10.77 4.66 -1.78
C VAL A 196 12.03 4.28 -2.56
N ASN A 197 12.73 5.30 -3.07
CA ASN A 197 14.03 5.10 -3.70
C ASN A 197 15.15 4.83 -2.69
N GLN A 198 16.35 4.54 -3.20
CA GLN A 198 17.50 4.15 -2.37
C GLN A 198 17.95 5.25 -1.40
N GLU A 199 17.86 6.52 -1.80
CA GLU A 199 18.19 7.65 -0.93
C GLU A 199 17.22 7.71 0.26
N THR A 200 15.91 7.66 -0.04
CA THR A 200 14.87 7.69 0.99
C THR A 200 14.96 6.49 1.93
N GLY A 201 15.08 5.26 1.39
CA GLY A 201 15.19 4.06 2.23
C GLY A 201 16.47 4.05 3.07
N GLN A 202 17.59 4.60 2.57
CA GLN A 202 18.80 4.78 3.36
C GLN A 202 18.63 5.83 4.47
N GLY A 203 17.86 6.89 4.21
CA GLY A 203 17.50 7.90 5.21
C GLY A 203 16.64 7.33 6.33
N ILE A 204 15.59 6.58 5.98
CA ILE A 204 14.73 5.87 6.95
C ILE A 204 15.58 4.95 7.83
N LYS A 205 16.44 4.13 7.20
CA LYS A 205 17.33 3.22 7.91
C LYS A 205 18.19 3.93 8.96
N LYS A 206 18.83 5.05 8.59
CA LYS A 206 19.68 5.81 9.51
C LYS A 206 18.92 6.35 10.71
N ILE A 207 17.70 6.83 10.48
CA ILE A 207 16.84 7.37 11.54
C ILE A 207 16.43 6.24 12.48
N TRP A 208 15.96 5.11 11.95
CA TRP A 208 15.59 3.95 12.75
C TRP A 208 16.75 3.42 13.59
N GLU A 209 17.92 3.24 12.98
CA GLU A 209 19.13 2.82 13.69
C GLU A 209 19.53 3.83 14.79
N SER A 210 19.34 5.13 14.55
CA SER A 210 19.60 6.14 15.57
C SER A 210 18.62 6.03 16.74
N LEU A 211 17.33 5.80 16.49
CA LEU A 211 16.32 5.63 17.53
C LEU A 211 16.60 4.41 18.40
N ILE A 212 16.82 3.23 17.81
CA ILE A 212 17.05 2.01 18.59
C ILE A 212 18.34 2.08 19.41
N ASN A 213 19.37 2.78 18.92
CA ASN A 213 20.63 2.97 19.64
C ASN A 213 20.52 3.89 20.87
N THR A 214 19.41 4.63 21.02
CA THR A 214 19.14 5.37 22.27
C THR A 214 18.74 4.44 23.41
N GLY A 215 18.33 3.20 23.11
CA GLY A 215 17.75 2.28 24.08
C GLY A 215 16.28 2.56 24.44
N MET A 216 15.62 3.50 23.76
CA MET A 216 14.24 3.91 24.10
C MET A 216 13.19 2.80 23.97
N PHE A 217 13.44 1.81 23.11
CA PHE A 217 12.56 0.65 22.92
C PHE A 217 13.00 -0.57 23.75
N GLY A 218 14.02 -0.43 24.59
CA GLY A 218 14.68 -1.54 25.29
C GLY A 218 15.97 -2.01 24.60
N PRO A 219 16.56 -3.14 25.05
CA PRO A 219 17.76 -3.71 24.44
C PRO A 219 17.55 -4.06 22.96
N VAL A 220 18.58 -3.86 22.14
CA VAL A 220 18.52 -4.21 20.71
C VAL A 220 18.34 -5.71 20.54
N MET A 221 17.35 -6.13 19.75
CA MET A 221 17.14 -7.55 19.45
C MET A 221 18.30 -8.07 18.58
N ILE A 222 19.16 -8.90 19.16
CA ILE A 222 20.16 -9.66 18.42
C ILE A 222 19.56 -11.04 18.13
N ARG A 223 19.15 -11.29 16.89
CA ARG A 223 18.75 -12.64 16.48
C ARG A 223 20.02 -13.53 16.37
N PRO A 224 20.04 -14.72 16.96
CA PRO A 224 21.17 -15.65 16.85
C PRO A 224 21.41 -16.15 15.42
#